data_AF-A0A7V9RY63-F1
#
_entry.id   AF-A0A7V9RY63-F1
#
_cell.length_a   1.000
_cell.length_b   1.000
_cell.length_c   1.000
_cell.angle_alpha   90.00
_cell.angle_beta   90.00
_cell.angle_gamma   90.00
#
_symmetry.space_group_name_H-M   'P 1'
#
loop_
_entity.id
_entity.type
_entity.pdbx_description
1 polymer ?
#
loop_
_entity_poly.entity_id
_entity_poly.type
_entity_poly.pdbx_seq_one_letter_code
_entity_poly.pdbx_strand_id
1 'polypeptide(L)'
;MGPAEPVIAFATRTSEPPGLEIRVNFGIFAGREATPAEIDALAEALREKVRDLAIVSEDRHEFDDRSEASVHQVRIEIPADSLPTDEDGLSELRGRLLETAERWAQDCIAERNVELSDA
;
A
#
# COMPACT_ATOMS: atom_id res chain seq x y z
N MET A 1 -7.37 -33.70 -9.65
CA MET A 1 -7.56 -32.32 -10.14
C MET A 1 -6.23 -31.86 -10.71
N GLY A 2 -6.13 -31.66 -12.02
CA GLY A 2 -4.96 -30.99 -12.60
C GLY A 2 -4.94 -29.51 -12.20
N PRO A 3 -3.80 -28.82 -12.31
CA PRO A 3 -3.77 -27.37 -12.12
C PRO A 3 -4.72 -26.72 -13.12
N ALA A 4 -5.55 -25.78 -12.65
CA ALA A 4 -6.40 -25.01 -13.54
C ALA A 4 -5.52 -24.29 -14.59
N GLU A 5 -5.91 -24.37 -15.87
CA GLU A 5 -5.20 -23.64 -16.92
C GLU A 5 -5.20 -22.13 -16.59
N PRO A 6 -4.06 -21.44 -16.74
CA PRO A 6 -3.98 -20.01 -16.43
C PRO A 6 -4.89 -19.22 -17.38
N VAL A 7 -6.00 -18.69 -16.85
CA VAL A 7 -6.94 -17.87 -17.60
C VAL A 7 -6.42 -16.42 -17.63
N ILE A 8 -6.28 -15.83 -18.82
CA ILE A 8 -5.77 -14.45 -18.99
C ILE A 8 -6.70 -13.41 -18.34
N ALA A 9 -8.01 -13.66 -18.34
CA ALA A 9 -8.99 -12.78 -17.73
C ALA A 9 -10.13 -13.60 -17.12
N PHE A 10 -10.45 -13.32 -15.85
CA PHE A 10 -11.54 -13.97 -15.13
C PHE A 10 -12.33 -12.92 -14.35
N ALA A 11 -13.66 -13.08 -14.32
CA ALA A 11 -14.50 -12.24 -13.49
C ALA A 11 -14.32 -12.66 -12.04
N THR A 12 -13.82 -11.76 -11.19
CA THR A 12 -13.83 -11.97 -9.74
C THR A 12 -15.27 -11.77 -9.26
N ARG A 13 -15.75 -12.68 -8.40
CA ARG A 13 -17.04 -12.52 -7.72
C ARG A 13 -16.71 -12.17 -6.28
N THR A 14 -16.86 -10.90 -5.94
CA THR A 14 -16.73 -10.39 -4.57
C THR A 14 -15.37 -10.73 -3.94
N SER A 15 -14.36 -9.89 -4.17
CA SER A 15 -13.18 -9.91 -3.29
C SER A 15 -13.68 -9.70 -1.86
N GLU A 16 -13.41 -10.64 -0.95
CA GLU A 16 -13.59 -10.37 0.48
C GLU A 16 -12.70 -9.15 0.78
N PRO A 17 -13.26 -8.05 1.31
CA PRO A 17 -12.46 -6.87 1.62
C PRO A 17 -11.41 -7.27 2.66
N PRO A 18 -10.21 -6.66 2.62
CA PRO A 18 -9.22 -6.90 3.66
C PRO A 18 -9.80 -6.52 5.03
N GLY A 19 -9.29 -7.16 6.08
CA GLY A 19 -9.69 -6.83 7.45
C GLY A 19 -9.31 -5.39 7.83
N LEU A 20 -8.20 -4.90 7.28
CA LEU A 20 -7.76 -3.51 7.38
C LEU A 20 -7.07 -3.09 6.07
N GLU A 21 -7.37 -1.87 5.63
CA GLU A 21 -6.76 -1.26 4.46
C GLU A 21 -6.18 0.12 4.83
N ILE A 22 -4.93 0.35 4.48
CA ILE A 22 -4.26 1.66 4.62
C ILE A 22 -3.85 2.13 3.22
N ARG A 23 -4.19 3.38 2.89
CA ARG A 23 -3.78 4.02 1.62
C ARG A 23 -2.81 5.16 1.89
N VAL A 24 -1.71 5.18 1.16
CA VAL A 24 -0.71 6.23 1.18
C VAL A 24 -0.74 6.96 -0.17
N ASN A 25 -1.02 8.26 -0.15
CA ASN A 25 -1.05 9.12 -1.34
C ASN A 25 0.37 9.50 -1.79
N PHE A 26 1.20 8.51 -2.10
CA PHE A 26 2.62 8.70 -2.33
C PHE A 26 2.91 9.67 -3.48
N GLY A 27 2.27 9.48 -4.64
CA GLY A 27 2.50 10.30 -5.84
C GLY A 27 2.14 11.77 -5.69
N ILE A 28 1.17 12.10 -4.84
CA ILE A 28 0.78 13.49 -4.58
C ILE A 28 1.92 14.25 -3.88
N PHE A 29 2.65 13.58 -2.99
CA PHE A 29 3.71 14.21 -2.20
C PHE A 29 5.11 13.98 -2.78
N ALA A 30 5.36 12.82 -3.41
CA ALA A 30 6.65 12.47 -3.99
C ALA A 30 6.79 12.84 -5.48
N GLY A 31 5.68 13.09 -6.18
CA GLY A 31 5.67 13.39 -7.62
C GLY A 31 6.05 12.20 -8.53
N ARG A 32 6.03 10.97 -8.00
CA ARG A 32 6.36 9.72 -8.71
C ARG A 32 5.72 8.51 -8.04
N GLU A 33 5.82 7.35 -8.67
CA GLU A 33 5.53 6.07 -8.02
C GLU A 33 6.63 5.68 -7.01
N ALA A 34 6.26 4.83 -6.06
CA ALA A 34 7.21 4.20 -5.14
C ALA A 34 8.00 3.14 -5.90
N THR A 35 9.31 3.10 -5.68
CA THR A 35 10.18 2.11 -6.32
C THR A 35 10.04 0.74 -5.64
N PRO A 36 10.40 -0.36 -6.31
CA PRO A 36 10.38 -1.69 -5.71
C PRO A 36 11.18 -1.78 -4.39
N ALA A 37 12.35 -1.15 -4.33
CA ALA A 37 13.19 -1.15 -3.12
C ALA A 37 12.53 -0.44 -1.93
N GLU A 38 11.83 0.67 -2.18
CA GLU A 38 11.06 1.37 -1.14
C GLU A 38 9.87 0.53 -0.67
N ILE A 39 9.20 -0.17 -1.58
CA ILE A 39 8.11 -1.10 -1.23
C ILE A 39 8.64 -2.27 -0.38
N ASP A 40 9.81 -2.81 -0.71
CA ASP A 40 10.45 -3.87 0.09
C ASP A 40 10.79 -3.36 1.49
N ALA A 41 11.35 -2.15 1.61
CA ALA A 41 11.64 -1.52 2.90
C ALA A 41 10.37 -1.28 3.73
N LEU A 42 9.27 -0.86 3.10
CA LEU A 42 7.96 -0.73 3.76
C LEU A 42 7.47 -2.11 4.27
N ALA A 43 7.61 -3.15 3.46
CA ALA A 43 7.22 -4.51 3.85
C ALA A 43 8.00 -5.00 5.07
N GLU A 44 9.32 -4.77 5.11
CA GLU A 44 10.17 -5.11 6.25
C GLU A 44 9.71 -4.41 7.52
N ALA A 45 9.47 -3.09 7.47
CA ALA A 45 9.03 -2.30 8.62
C ALA A 45 7.64 -2.71 9.16
N LEU A 46 6.72 -3.10 8.28
CA LEU A 46 5.37 -3.54 8.64
C LEU A 46 5.35 -4.97 9.19
N ARG A 47 6.22 -5.86 8.70
CA ARG A 47 6.32 -7.26 9.15
C ARG A 47 6.71 -7.42 10.62
N GLU A 48 7.31 -6.40 11.22
CA GLU A 48 7.56 -6.37 12.66
C GLU A 48 6.27 -6.31 13.49
N LYS A 49 5.13 -5.96 12.87
CA LYS A 49 3.88 -5.59 13.55
C LYS A 49 2.72 -6.50 13.16
N VAL A 50 2.73 -7.01 11.92
CA VAL A 50 1.74 -7.96 11.42
C VAL A 50 2.40 -9.12 10.69
N ARG A 51 1.81 -10.31 10.81
CA ARG A 51 2.36 -11.53 10.24
C ARG A 51 2.21 -11.56 8.72
N ASP A 52 0.99 -11.29 8.25
CA ASP A 52 0.63 -11.35 6.84
C ASP A 52 0.11 -9.98 6.39
N LEU A 53 0.56 -9.55 5.22
CA LEU A 53 0.09 -8.33 4.55
C LEU A 53 0.31 -8.45 3.04
N ALA A 54 -0.42 -7.64 2.29
CA ALA A 54 -0.13 -7.35 0.88
C ALA A 54 0.14 -5.86 0.73
N ILE A 55 1.09 -5.51 -0.14
CA ILE A 55 1.34 -4.13 -0.55
C ILE A 55 1.10 -4.05 -2.06
N VAL A 56 0.25 -3.14 -2.47
CA VAL A 56 -0.08 -2.85 -3.86
C VAL A 56 0.41 -1.44 -4.17
N SER A 57 1.33 -1.31 -5.13
CA SER A 57 1.63 -0.02 -5.74
C SER A 57 0.71 0.15 -6.95
N GLU A 58 -0.07 1.22 -6.94
CA GLU A 58 -1.13 1.47 -7.92
C GLU A 58 -0.83 2.74 -8.69
N ASP A 59 -0.88 2.67 -10.01
CA ASP A 59 -1.11 3.83 -10.88
C ASP A 59 -2.61 3.92 -11.16
N ARG A 60 -3.30 4.79 -10.41
CA ARG A 60 -4.75 4.92 -10.51
C ARG A 60 -5.10 6.00 -11.53
N HIS A 61 -5.57 5.54 -12.69
CA HIS A 61 -6.15 6.43 -13.70
C HIS A 61 -7.62 6.69 -13.41
N GLU A 62 -7.96 7.96 -13.22
CA GLU A 62 -9.31 8.46 -13.06
C GLU A 62 -9.73 9.20 -14.33
N PHE A 63 -10.83 8.74 -14.92
CA PHE A 63 -11.45 9.37 -16.07
C PHE A 63 -12.84 9.85 -15.68
N ASP A 64 -13.08 11.15 -15.79
CA ASP A 64 -14.43 11.72 -15.77
C ASP A 64 -14.70 12.49 -17.07
N ASP A 65 -15.93 13.00 -17.25
CA ASP A 65 -16.31 13.72 -18.47
C ASP A 65 -15.48 14.99 -18.73
N ARG A 66 -14.62 15.41 -17.79
CA ARG A 66 -13.89 16.69 -17.82
C ARG A 66 -12.39 16.59 -17.54
N SER A 67 -11.88 15.44 -17.10
CA SER A 67 -10.52 15.28 -16.64
C SER A 67 -10.03 13.83 -16.69
N GLU A 68 -8.74 13.72 -16.97
CA GLU A 68 -7.94 12.51 -16.84
C GLU A 68 -6.84 12.82 -15.82
N ALA A 69 -6.76 12.03 -14.75
CA ALA A 69 -5.75 12.17 -13.72
C ALA A 69 -5.15 10.80 -13.39
N SER A 70 -3.83 10.73 -13.23
CA SER A 70 -3.14 9.58 -12.64
C SER A 70 -2.67 9.93 -11.23
N VAL A 71 -2.95 9.04 -10.28
CA VAL A 71 -2.47 9.15 -8.90
C VAL A 71 -1.71 7.90 -8.52
N HIS A 72 -0.43 8.04 -8.18
CA HIS A 72 0.35 6.94 -7.64
C HIS A 72 0.03 6.75 -6.15
N GLN A 73 -0.51 5.59 -5.79
CA GLN A 73 -0.87 5.25 -4.41
C GLN A 73 -0.17 3.96 -4.00
N VAL A 74 0.10 3.85 -2.70
CA VAL A 74 0.52 2.58 -2.08
C VAL A 74 -0.58 2.13 -1.14
N ARG A 75 -1.08 0.92 -1.36
CA ARG A 75 -2.16 0.31 -0.61
C ARG A 75 -1.65 -0.88 0.17
N ILE A 76 -1.84 -0.85 1.48
CA ILE A 76 -1.46 -1.91 2.41
C ILE A 76 -2.74 -2.61 2.82
N GLU A 77 -2.82 -3.90 2.57
CA GLU A 77 -3.95 -4.75 2.91
C GLU A 77 -3.52 -5.77 3.96
N ILE A 78 -4.31 -5.87 5.03
CA ILE A 78 -4.07 -6.84 6.10
C ILE A 78 -5.28 -7.77 6.18
N PRO A 79 -5.07 -9.09 6.06
CA PRO A 79 -6.17 -10.04 6.14
C PRO A 79 -6.73 -10.08 7.57
N ALA A 80 -8.03 -10.34 7.68
CA ALA A 80 -8.73 -10.29 8.96
C ALA A 80 -8.19 -11.30 10.00
N ASP A 81 -7.63 -12.42 9.55
CA ASP A 81 -7.01 -13.44 10.40
C ASP A 81 -5.65 -13.02 11.00
N SER A 82 -5.07 -11.93 10.51
CA SER A 82 -3.85 -11.32 11.01
C SER A 82 -4.10 -10.13 11.93
N LEU A 83 -5.38 -9.81 12.20
CA LEU A 83 -5.78 -8.71 13.06
C LEU A 83 -6.22 -9.19 14.45
N PRO A 84 -6.01 -8.37 15.50
CA PRO A 84 -6.63 -8.57 16.80
C PRO A 84 -8.15 -8.62 16.68
N THR A 85 -8.78 -9.47 17.49
CA THR A 85 -10.24 -9.61 17.54
C THR A 85 -10.91 -8.61 18.48
N ASP A 86 -10.13 -8.00 19.38
CA ASP A 86 -10.61 -6.96 20.29
C ASP A 86 -10.38 -5.55 19.71
N GLU A 87 -11.33 -4.66 19.99
CA GLU A 87 -11.34 -3.28 19.44
C GLU A 87 -10.11 -2.47 19.88
N ASP A 88 -9.66 -2.63 21.12
CA ASP A 88 -8.53 -1.89 21.67
C ASP A 88 -7.23 -2.29 20.97
N GLY A 89 -6.96 -3.59 20.86
CA GLY A 89 -5.80 -4.14 20.14
C GLY A 89 -5.82 -3.79 18.65
N LEU A 90 -6.99 -3.83 18.01
CA LEU A 90 -7.15 -3.40 16.61
C LEU A 90 -6.82 -1.92 16.44
N SER A 91 -7.32 -1.07 17.33
CA SER A 91 -7.06 0.37 17.30
C SER A 91 -5.58 0.69 17.50
N GLU A 92 -4.92 0.04 18.46
CA GLU A 92 -3.49 0.20 18.73
C GLU A 92 -2.64 -0.27 17.54
N LEU A 93 -2.95 -1.45 16.98
CA LEU A 93 -2.25 -1.96 15.81
C LEU A 93 -2.41 -1.03 14.61
N ARG A 94 -3.63 -0.59 14.32
CA ARG A 94 -3.92 0.36 13.24
C ARG A 94 -3.10 1.65 13.41
N GLY A 95 -3.01 2.20 14.61
CA GLY A 95 -2.21 3.40 14.89
C GLY A 95 -0.72 3.20 14.56
N ARG A 96 -0.14 2.08 15.01
CA ARG A 96 1.27 1.75 14.74
C ARG A 96 1.56 1.55 13.26
N LEU A 97 0.64 0.91 12.54
CA LEU A 97 0.78 0.68 11.09
C LEU A 97 0.70 2.00 10.31
N LEU A 98 -0.24 2.89 10.67
CA LEU A 98 -0.35 4.22 10.08
C LEU A 98 0.92 5.03 10.29
N GLU A 99 1.43 5.08 11.53
CA GLU A 99 2.67 5.79 11.85
C GLU A 99 3.86 5.26 11.04
N THR A 100 3.94 3.94 10.88
CA THR A 100 5.01 3.28 10.11
C THR A 100 4.94 3.63 8.62
N ALA A 101 3.74 3.55 8.04
CA ALA A 101 3.53 3.87 6.64
C ALA A 101 3.75 5.36 6.34
N GLU A 102 3.32 6.25 7.25
CA GLU A 102 3.56 7.68 7.12
C GLU A 102 5.05 8.02 7.19
N ARG A 103 5.76 7.48 8.18
CA ARG A 103 7.19 7.69 8.35
C ARG A 103 7.97 7.22 7.13
N TRP A 104 7.69 6.01 6.66
CA TRP A 104 8.30 5.48 5.42
C TRP A 104 8.11 6.43 4.24
N ALA A 105 6.90 6.95 4.03
CA ALA A 105 6.64 7.85 2.91
C ALA A 105 7.43 9.16 3.05
N GLN A 106 7.48 9.72 4.27
CA GLN A 106 8.24 10.93 4.57
C GLN A 106 9.74 10.74 4.31
N ASP A 107 10.31 9.61 4.72
CA ASP A 107 11.73 9.29 4.52
C ASP A 107 12.06 9.21 3.02
N CYS A 108 11.25 8.49 2.23
CA CYS A 108 11.40 8.39 0.77
C CYS A 108 11.34 9.77 0.07
N ILE A 109 10.42 10.63 0.52
CA ILE A 109 10.27 12.00 -0.01
C ILE A 109 11.48 12.86 0.36
N ALA A 110 11.97 12.72 1.59
CA ALA A 110 13.12 13.49 2.08
C ALA A 110 14.41 13.10 1.34
N GLU A 111 14.67 11.80 1.15
CA GLU A 111 15.82 11.31 0.39
C GLU A 111 15.85 11.87 -1.04
N ARG A 112 14.69 11.90 -1.70
CA ARG A 112 14.56 12.47 -3.04
C ARG A 112 14.87 13.96 -3.11
N ASN A 113 14.50 14.73 -2.08
CA ASN A 113 14.80 16.16 -2.03
C ASN A 113 16.31 16.44 -1.88
N VAL A 114 17.04 15.55 -1.20
CA VAL A 114 18.49 15.65 -1.06
C VAL A 114 19.17 15.38 -2.40
N GLU A 115 18.78 14.32 -3.12
CA GLU A 115 19.33 13.99 -4.45
C GLU A 115 19.10 15.10 -5.49
N LEU A 116 17.99 15.84 -5.41
CA LEU A 116 17.70 16.97 -6.29
C LEU A 116 18.45 18.26 -5.91
N SER A 117 18.86 18.41 -4.65
CA SER A 117 19.59 19.59 -4.18
C SER A 117 21.10 19.51 -4.44
N ASP A 118 21.63 18.31 -4.67
CA ASP A 118 23.06 18.06 -4.95
C ASP A 118 23.41 17.97 -6.45
N ALA A 119 22.42 18.19 -7.33
CA ALA A 119 22.55 18.17 -8.80
C ALA A 119 22.48 19.59 -9.41
#